data_AF-A0A820LQY0-F1
#
_entry.id   AF-A0A820LQY0-F1
#
_cell.length_a   1.000
_cell.length_b   1.000
_cell.length_c   1.000
_cell.angle_alpha   90.00
_cell.angle_beta   90.00
_cell.angle_gamma   90.00
#
_symmetry.space_group_name_H-M   'P 1'
#
loop_
_entity.id
_entity.type
_entity.pdbx_description
1 polymer ?
#
loop_
_entity_poly.entity_id
_entity_poly.type
_entity_poly.pdbx_seq_one_letter_code
_entity_poly.pdbx_strand_id
1 'polypeptide(L)'
;MARVTSYRVGCTQKCLQAQNDALNSTFFILRQTGPTAFVIKGNDERIFKVFLGDQHQCTCFAFQRDRELCKHICWLLLKRFRIPRTNP
;
A
#
# COMPACT_ATOMS: atom_id res chain seq x y z
N MET A 1 -13.92 -17.68 11.51
CA MET A 1 -12.92 -16.59 11.52
C MET A 1 -13.67 -15.27 11.67
N ALA A 2 -13.71 -14.71 12.88
CA ALA A 2 -14.27 -13.39 13.10
C ALA A 2 -13.28 -12.35 12.59
N ARG A 3 -13.75 -11.36 11.81
CA ARG A 3 -12.90 -10.29 11.29
C ARG A 3 -12.46 -9.41 12.45
N VAL A 4 -11.17 -9.09 12.54
CA VAL A 4 -10.61 -8.26 13.62
C VAL A 4 -11.14 -6.82 13.55
N THR A 5 -11.55 -6.36 12.37
CA THR A 5 -12.11 -5.01 12.15
C THR A 5 -13.23 -5.02 11.11
N SER A 6 -14.14 -4.05 11.22
CA SER A 6 -15.20 -3.81 10.24
C SER A 6 -14.61 -3.35 8.90
N TYR A 7 -15.14 -3.87 7.79
CA TYR A 7 -14.77 -3.39 6.46
C TYR A 7 -15.11 -1.90 6.33
N ARG A 8 -14.18 -1.13 5.79
CA ARG A 8 -14.42 0.29 5.51
C ARG A 8 -15.29 0.41 4.26
N VAL A 9 -16.34 1.20 4.36
CA VAL A 9 -17.30 1.43 3.25
C VAL A 9 -16.80 2.50 2.28
N GLY A 10 -15.76 3.27 2.65
CA GLY A 10 -15.19 4.32 1.79
C GLY A 10 -13.75 4.68 2.12
N CYS A 11 -13.05 5.21 1.11
CA CYS A 11 -11.68 5.71 1.21
C CYS A 11 -11.68 7.10 1.88
N THR A 12 -10.88 7.26 2.93
CA THR A 12 -10.71 8.55 3.63
C THR A 12 -9.93 9.55 2.77
N GLN A 13 -9.98 10.84 3.10
CA GLN A 13 -9.22 11.88 2.38
C GLN A 13 -7.71 11.57 2.30
N LYS A 14 -7.14 11.01 3.37
CA LYS A 14 -5.74 10.57 3.42
C LYS A 14 -5.45 9.43 2.45
N CYS A 15 -6.36 8.44 2.39
CA CYS A 15 -6.27 7.33 1.44
C CYS A 15 -6.32 7.84 -0.01
N LEU A 16 -7.20 8.80 -0.32
CA LEU A 16 -7.33 9.37 -1.67
C LEU A 16 -6.06 10.15 -2.08
N GLN A 17 -5.48 10.89 -1.14
CA GLN A 17 -4.20 11.57 -1.36
C GLN A 17 -3.05 10.56 -1.57
N ALA A 18 -2.98 9.51 -0.75
CA ALA A 18 -1.99 8.45 -0.91
C ALA A 18 -2.12 7.71 -2.26
N GLN A 19 -3.34 7.53 -2.78
CA GLN A 19 -3.56 6.98 -4.11
C GLN A 19 -3.06 7.92 -5.22
N ASN A 20 -3.29 9.23 -5.09
CA ASN A 20 -2.76 10.24 -6.01
C ASN A 20 -1.23 10.26 -6.01
N ASP A 21 -0.62 10.28 -4.82
CA ASP A 21 0.82 10.19 -4.68
C ASP A 21 1.35 8.89 -5.30
N ALA A 22 0.65 7.77 -5.11
CA ALA A 22 0.99 6.50 -5.71
C ALA A 22 0.91 6.51 -7.25
N LEU A 23 -0.03 7.23 -7.87
CA LEU A 23 -0.05 7.29 -9.34
C LEU A 23 1.10 8.12 -9.92
N ASN A 24 1.49 9.18 -9.20
CA ASN A 24 2.57 10.09 -9.58
C ASN A 24 3.96 9.53 -9.27
N SER A 25 4.06 8.55 -8.37
CA SER A 25 5.33 7.93 -7.99
C SER A 25 5.56 6.60 -8.70
N THR A 26 6.83 6.35 -9.02
CA THR A 26 7.30 5.08 -9.59
C THR A 26 8.19 4.41 -8.57
N PHE A 27 7.84 3.18 -8.19
CA PHE A 27 8.65 2.33 -7.32
C PHE A 27 9.18 1.15 -8.12
N PHE A 28 10.32 0.60 -7.68
CA PHE A 28 10.88 -0.62 -8.26
C PHE A 28 10.68 -1.78 -7.28
N ILE A 29 10.21 -2.93 -7.75
CA ILE A 29 10.12 -4.13 -6.92
C ILE A 29 11.49 -4.80 -6.95
N LEU A 30 12.18 -4.82 -5.81
CA LEU A 30 13.50 -5.46 -5.68
C LEU A 30 13.35 -6.97 -5.48
N ARG A 31 12.42 -7.38 -4.62
CA ARG A 31 12.22 -8.78 -4.25
C ARG A 31 10.78 -9.02 -3.86
N GLN A 32 10.27 -10.20 -4.20
CA GLN A 32 9.00 -10.71 -3.69
C GLN A 32 9.30 -11.84 -2.69
N THR A 33 8.85 -11.69 -1.44
CA THR A 33 9.07 -12.68 -0.35
C THR A 33 7.76 -13.42 -0.09
N GLY A 34 7.35 -14.25 -1.05
CA GLY A 34 6.07 -14.98 -1.01
C GLY A 34 4.95 -14.28 -1.79
N PRO A 35 3.71 -14.81 -1.75
CA PRO A 35 2.62 -14.31 -2.59
C PRO A 35 2.19 -12.88 -2.23
N THR A 36 2.37 -12.50 -0.96
CA THR A 36 1.81 -11.27 -0.38
C THR A 36 2.86 -10.28 0.10
N ALA A 37 4.15 -10.62 0.15
CA ALA A 37 5.20 -9.73 0.63
C ALA A 37 6.08 -9.21 -0.49
N PHE A 38 6.31 -7.90 -0.51
CA PHE A 38 7.09 -7.20 -1.52
C PHE A 38 8.10 -6.27 -0.86
N VAL A 39 9.32 -6.27 -1.40
CA VAL A 39 10.36 -5.30 -1.08
C VAL A 39 10.45 -4.35 -2.25
N ILE A 40 10.14 -3.07 -2.00
CA ILE A 40 10.14 -2.03 -3.02
C ILE A 40 11.22 -1.00 -2.73
N LYS A 41 11.81 -0.42 -3.77
CA LYS A 41 12.73 0.71 -3.73
C LYS A 41 12.02 1.96 -4.24
N GLY A 42 12.03 3.01 -3.43
CA GLY A 42 11.56 4.34 -3.83
C GLY A 42 12.59 5.11 -4.66
N ASN A 43 12.16 6.26 -5.18
CA ASN A 43 13.03 7.16 -5.95
C ASN A 43 14.21 7.66 -5.10
N ASP A 44 14.00 7.84 -3.80
CA ASP A 44 15.01 8.28 -2.83
C ASP A 44 16.00 7.15 -2.45
N GLU A 45 16.08 6.09 -3.25
CA GLU A 45 16.80 4.83 -3.01
C GLU A 45 16.45 4.06 -1.73
N ARG A 46 15.49 4.55 -0.96
CA ARG A 46 15.02 3.92 0.27
C ARG A 46 14.26 2.64 -0.03
N ILE A 47 14.56 1.61 0.76
CA ILE A 47 13.94 0.30 0.65
C ILE A 47 12.79 0.21 1.66
N PHE A 48 11.62 -0.20 1.19
CA PHE A 48 10.43 -0.43 2.00
C PHE A 48 9.96 -1.87 1.86
N LYS A 49 9.54 -2.46 2.97
CA LYS A 49 8.87 -3.77 2.97
C LYS A 49 7.38 -3.53 3.08
N VAL A 50 6.62 -4.16 2.19
CA VAL A 50 5.16 -4.08 2.12
C VAL A 50 4.60 -5.50 2.18
N PHE A 51 3.58 -5.70 3.00
CA PHE A 51 2.89 -6.98 3.15
C PHE A 51 1.39 -6.78 2.92
N LEU A 52 0.82 -7.49 1.95
CA LEU A 52 -0.59 -7.48 1.60
C LEU A 52 -1.27 -8.74 2.15
N GLY A 53 -1.62 -8.73 3.43
CA GLY A 53 -2.40 -9.80 4.07
C GLY A 53 -3.77 -9.29 4.54
N ASP A 54 -4.34 -10.02 5.51
CA ASP A 54 -5.59 -9.65 6.21
C ASP A 54 -5.54 -8.23 6.78
N GLN A 55 -4.36 -7.82 7.26
CA GLN A 55 -4.01 -6.44 7.52
C GLN A 55 -2.81 -6.05 6.66
N HIS A 56 -2.95 -4.99 5.87
CA HIS A 56 -1.84 -4.47 5.08
C HIS A 56 -0.81 -3.83 6.00
N GLN A 57 0.48 -4.09 5.77
CA GLN A 57 1.57 -3.54 6.58
C GLN A 57 2.63 -2.92 5.68
N CYS A 58 3.18 -1.79 6.10
CA CYS A 58 4.31 -1.15 5.43
C CYS A 58 5.31 -0.59 6.45
N THR A 59 6.60 -0.70 6.15
CA THR A 59 7.68 -0.15 7.00
C THR A 59 7.91 1.35 6.80
N CYS A 60 7.01 2.08 6.15
CA CYS A 60 7.16 3.51 5.95
C CYS A 60 6.67 4.31 7.16
N PHE A 61 7.27 5.48 7.38
CA PHE A 61 6.95 6.35 8.50
C PHE A 61 5.47 6.78 8.53
N ALA A 62 4.90 7.12 7.37
CA ALA A 62 3.49 7.49 7.25
C ALA A 62 2.55 6.36 7.72
N PHE A 63 2.85 5.11 7.33
CA PHE A 63 2.06 3.96 7.77
C PHE A 63 2.20 3.72 9.28
N GLN A 64 3.42 3.83 9.82
CA GLN A 64 3.65 3.64 11.26
C GLN A 64 2.93 4.70 12.11
N ARG A 65 2.87 5.95 11.63
CA ARG A 65 2.21 7.06 12.32
C ARG A 65 0.70 6.95 12.28
N ASP A 66 0.13 6.83 11.08
CA ASP A 66 -1.32 6.91 10.89
C ASP A 66 -2.02 5.55 10.98
N ARG A 67 -1.29 4.44 10.80
CA ARG A 67 -1.84 3.08 10.63
C ARG A 67 -2.90 2.98 9.52
N GLU A 68 -2.73 3.81 8.49
CA GLU A 68 -3.60 3.93 7.31
C GLU A 68 -2.88 3.49 6.03
N LEU A 69 -3.65 3.30 4.94
CA LEU A 69 -3.10 2.98 3.62
C LEU A 69 -2.10 4.05 3.17
N CYS A 70 -0.85 3.64 2.97
CA CYS A 70 0.22 4.52 2.49
C CYS A 70 0.37 4.44 0.97
N LYS A 71 1.08 5.42 0.40
CA LYS A 71 1.37 5.48 -1.05
C LYS A 71 2.01 4.19 -1.60
N HIS A 72 2.78 3.47 -0.80
CA HIS A 72 3.43 2.22 -1.22
C HIS A 72 2.43 1.07 -1.44
N ILE A 73 1.46 0.93 -0.52
CA ILE A 73 0.42 -0.09 -0.64
C ILE A 73 -0.49 0.28 -1.81
N CYS A 74 -0.92 1.54 -1.89
CA CYS A 74 -1.73 2.04 -3.01
C CYS A 74 -1.02 1.84 -4.36
N TRP A 75 0.29 2.04 -4.44
CA TRP A 75 1.05 1.82 -5.66
C TRP A 75 1.04 0.35 -6.10
N LEU A 76 1.24 -0.59 -5.17
CA LEU A 76 1.15 -2.01 -5.50
C LEU A 76 -0.25 -2.37 -6.01
N LEU A 77 -1.30 -1.91 -5.34
CA LEU A 77 -2.68 -2.19 -5.75
C LEU A 77 -3.00 -1.60 -7.14
N LEU A 78 -2.66 -0.32 -7.36
CA LEU A 78 -3.02 0.40 -8.58
C LEU A 78 -2.11 0.08 -9.78
N LYS A 79 -0.80 -0.03 -9.58
CA LYS A 79 0.17 -0.19 -10.68
C LYS A 79 0.54 -1.65 -10.93
N ARG A 80 0.77 -2.42 -9.86
CA ARG A 80 1.22 -3.83 -9.99
C ARG A 80 0.05 -4.78 -10.21
N PHE A 81 -1.00 -4.67 -9.39
CA PHE A 81 -2.21 -5.49 -9.50
C PHE A 81 -3.26 -4.88 -10.44
N ARG A 82 -3.07 -3.63 -10.87
CA ARG A 82 -3.97 -2.90 -11.79
C ARG A 82 -5.41 -2.84 -11.30
N ILE A 83 -5.58 -2.77 -9.98
CA ILE A 83 -6.90 -2.64 -9.36
C ILE A 83 -7.42 -1.22 -9.64
N PRO A 84 -8.63 -1.06 -10.19
CA PRO A 84 -9.24 0.25 -10.36
C PRO A 84 -9.46 0.96 -9.03
N ARG A 85 -9.28 2.28 -9.01
CA ARG A 85 -9.55 3.14 -7.84
C ARG A 85 -10.99 3.07 -7.33
N THR A 86 -11.91 2.66 -8.20
CA THR A 86 -13.34 2.53 -7.94
C THR A 86 -13.73 1.19 -7.31
N ASN A 87 -12.80 0.25 -7.16
CA ASN A 87 -13.08 -0.97 -6.40
C ASN A 87 -12.98 -0.68 -4.89
N PRO A 88 -14.05 -0.96 -4.12
CA PRO A 88 -14.09 -0.74 -2.67
C PRO A 88 -13.13 -1.65 -1.90
#